data_AF-A0A7M3WEY6-F1
#
_entry.id   AF-A0A7M3WEY6-F1
#
_cell.length_a   1.000
_cell.length_b   1.000
_cell.length_c   1.000
_cell.angle_alpha   90.00
_cell.angle_beta   90.00
_cell.angle_gamma   90.00
#
_symmetry.space_group_name_H-M   'P 1'
#
loop_
_entity.id
_entity.type
_entity.pdbx_description
1 polymer ?
#
loop_
_entity_poly.entity_id
_entity_poly.type
_entity_poly.pdbx_seq_one_letter_code
_entity_poly.pdbx_strand_id
1 'polypeptide(L)'
;MATSFRLPISQGFGETNRIDRWWMEPLWMGVALTAALIYTFLRLIFFDGAIHYDDHRVTSPIFSPDIIHLWSLEVPAWANSAMLILWIPFGFRGTCYYMRRVYYRTFFASPVACVVAEPKISKSLGYRGEGGLFIFNNIHRIMLYLAIIILFMKYIDVFHTLKFHDVDGTNTYGLSVGTFVLAAESFLLTMYVTSCHAFRHLVGGGNKRWSLGFEKIQGSIFRFVSKTNVHHGFWFWTSLGMVFLGDLFVWAVAEGILSDPSFKI
;
A
#
# COMPACT_ATOMS: atom_id res chain seq x y z
N MET A 1 11.66 35.75 6.89
CA MET A 1 13.12 35.96 6.86
C MET A 1 13.80 34.62 7.03
N ALA A 2 14.62 34.18 6.07
CA ALA A 2 15.47 33.01 6.26
C ALA A 2 16.65 33.42 7.13
N THR A 3 16.64 33.03 8.40
CA THR A 3 17.80 33.15 9.28
C THR A 3 18.91 32.26 8.74
N SER A 4 20.04 32.86 8.35
CA SER A 4 21.22 32.10 7.93
C SER A 4 21.77 31.31 9.12
N PHE A 5 21.83 29.99 8.99
CA PHE A 5 22.41 29.13 10.03
C PHE A 5 23.94 29.25 9.99
N ARG A 6 24.56 29.51 11.14
CA ARG A 6 26.03 29.45 11.28
C ARG A 6 26.45 27.99 11.43
N LEU A 7 27.37 27.55 10.57
CA LEU A 7 28.04 26.26 10.72
C LEU A 7 29.06 26.33 11.86
N PRO A 8 29.28 25.23 12.63
CA PRO A 8 28.70 23.90 12.43
C PRO A 8 27.27 23.76 13.00
N ILE A 9 26.46 22.91 12.34
CA ILE A 9 25.13 22.50 12.82
C ILE A 9 25.30 21.80 14.18
N SER A 10 24.32 21.96 15.10
CA SER A 10 24.28 21.23 16.38
C SER A 10 24.58 19.74 16.18
N GLN A 11 25.34 19.13 17.08
CA GLN A 11 25.78 17.73 16.99
C GLN A 11 25.45 17.03 18.31
N GLY A 12 24.47 16.15 18.32
CA GLY A 12 24.08 15.38 19.51
C GLY A 12 22.77 14.65 19.28
N PHE A 13 22.45 13.65 20.10
CA PHE A 13 21.18 12.94 19.96
C PHE A 13 20.00 13.88 20.27
N GLY A 14 19.15 14.13 19.28
CA GLY A 14 18.00 15.03 19.41
C GLY A 14 18.35 16.52 19.35
N GLU A 15 19.63 16.87 19.15
CA GLU A 15 20.02 18.26 18.94
C GLU A 15 19.55 18.76 17.56
N THR A 16 18.95 19.95 17.56
CA THR A 16 18.44 20.57 16.34
C THR A 16 18.47 22.08 16.42
N ASN A 17 18.73 22.72 15.28
CA ASN A 17 18.58 24.17 15.11
C ASN A 17 17.17 24.55 14.60
N ARG A 18 16.23 23.60 14.55
CA ARG A 18 14.84 23.83 14.13
C ARG A 18 13.97 24.24 15.31
N ILE A 19 13.05 25.18 15.03
CA ILE A 19 12.02 25.64 15.97
C ILE A 19 10.65 24.99 15.73
N ASP A 20 10.47 24.33 14.59
CA ASP A 20 9.22 23.68 14.22
C ASP A 20 9.15 22.22 14.70
N ARG A 21 7.97 21.61 14.64
CA ARG A 21 7.72 20.23 15.09
C ARG A 21 8.23 19.20 14.08
N TRP A 22 9.51 19.24 13.77
CA TRP A 22 10.18 18.39 12.78
C TRP A 22 10.02 16.88 13.06
N TRP A 23 9.79 16.49 14.30
CA TRP A 23 9.63 15.10 14.73
C TRP A 23 8.23 14.53 14.50
N MET A 24 7.21 15.38 14.24
CA MET A 24 5.82 14.93 14.11
C MET A 24 5.58 14.04 12.88
N GLU A 25 6.09 14.47 11.71
CA GLU A 25 5.98 13.70 10.46
C GLU A 25 6.57 12.28 10.64
N PRO A 26 7.83 12.10 11.06
CA PRO A 26 8.40 10.77 11.22
C PRO A 26 7.77 9.97 12.37
N LEU A 27 7.35 10.62 13.46
CA LEU A 27 6.71 9.89 14.56
C LEU A 27 5.39 9.25 14.11
N TRP A 28 4.49 10.03 13.50
CA TRP A 28 3.21 9.48 13.04
C TRP A 28 3.45 8.37 12.01
N MET A 29 4.33 8.59 11.03
CA MET A 29 4.63 7.56 10.03
C MET A 29 5.18 6.27 10.67
N GLY A 30 6.06 6.40 11.66
CA GLY A 30 6.61 5.26 12.39
C GLY A 30 5.52 4.50 13.16
N VAL A 31 4.71 5.20 13.94
CA VAL A 31 3.60 4.62 14.71
C VAL A 31 2.59 3.93 13.79
N ALA A 32 2.19 4.58 12.70
CA ALA A 32 1.24 4.04 11.73
C ALA A 32 1.73 2.72 11.12
N LEU A 33 3.00 2.67 10.70
CA LEU A 33 3.60 1.48 10.08
C LEU A 33 3.80 0.36 11.09
N THR A 34 4.24 0.68 12.31
CA THR A 34 4.36 -0.31 13.38
C THR A 34 3.00 -0.88 13.76
N ALA A 35 1.97 -0.04 13.90
CA ALA A 35 0.61 -0.49 14.16
C ALA A 35 0.06 -1.37 13.03
N ALA A 36 0.29 -0.97 11.77
CA ALA A 36 -0.07 -1.78 10.59
C ALA A 36 0.60 -3.16 10.61
N LEU A 37 1.91 -3.23 10.92
CA LEU A 37 2.64 -4.50 11.01
C LEU A 37 2.12 -5.39 12.15
N ILE A 38 1.88 -4.81 13.33
CA ILE A 38 1.33 -5.55 14.49
C ILE A 38 -0.07 -6.07 14.15
N TYR A 39 -0.93 -5.22 13.59
CA TYR A 39 -2.28 -5.61 13.18
C TYR A 39 -2.26 -6.75 12.17
N THR A 40 -1.47 -6.61 11.10
CA THR A 40 -1.31 -7.66 10.09
C THR A 40 -0.81 -8.96 10.71
N PHE A 41 0.19 -8.91 11.60
CA PHE A 41 0.69 -10.10 12.27
C PHE A 41 -0.40 -10.79 13.10
N LEU A 42 -1.14 -10.02 13.91
CA LEU A 42 -2.23 -10.57 14.71
C LEU A 42 -3.31 -11.19 13.84
N ARG A 43 -3.69 -10.52 12.75
CA ARG A 43 -4.69 -10.99 11.80
C ARG A 43 -4.27 -12.28 11.10
N LEU A 44 -2.99 -12.43 10.75
CA LEU A 44 -2.48 -13.62 10.07
C LEU A 44 -2.30 -14.84 10.99
N ILE A 45 -2.03 -14.63 12.28
CA ILE A 45 -1.64 -15.72 13.20
C ILE A 45 -2.77 -16.13 14.15
N PHE A 46 -3.59 -15.17 14.60
CA PHE A 46 -4.60 -15.42 15.63
C PHE A 46 -6.05 -15.29 15.13
N PHE A 47 -6.27 -14.58 14.04
CA PHE A 47 -7.61 -14.26 13.55
C PHE A 47 -7.74 -14.53 12.05
N ASP A 48 -7.63 -15.78 11.61
CA ASP A 48 -7.63 -16.17 10.19
C ASP A 48 -8.95 -16.80 9.69
N GLY A 49 -9.94 -17.01 10.58
CA GLY A 49 -11.20 -17.69 10.23
C GLY A 49 -12.25 -16.83 9.50
N ALA A 50 -12.39 -15.55 9.88
CA ALA A 50 -13.46 -14.67 9.37
C ALA A 50 -12.94 -13.75 8.24
N ILE A 51 -12.59 -14.33 7.08
CA ILE A 51 -11.94 -13.63 5.96
C ILE A 51 -12.90 -13.21 4.84
N HIS A 52 -14.11 -13.78 4.81
CA HIS A 52 -15.19 -13.40 3.91
C HIS A 52 -16.55 -13.65 4.58
N TYR A 53 -17.62 -13.08 4.02
CA TYR A 53 -19.00 -13.43 4.34
C TYR A 53 -19.79 -13.70 3.05
N ASP A 54 -20.75 -14.63 3.12
CA ASP A 54 -21.26 -15.34 1.94
C ASP A 54 -22.60 -14.85 1.38
N ASP A 55 -23.18 -13.76 1.89
CA ASP A 55 -24.37 -13.15 1.26
C ASP A 55 -24.10 -12.77 -0.22
N HIS A 56 -22.90 -12.24 -0.47
CA HIS A 56 -22.35 -11.91 -1.79
C HIS A 56 -20.81 -11.85 -1.71
N ARG A 57 -20.20 -12.98 -1.33
CA ARG A 57 -18.75 -13.21 -1.14
C ARG A 57 -17.87 -11.95 -1.18
N VAL A 58 -17.82 -11.21 -0.07
CA VAL A 58 -16.93 -10.05 0.09
C VAL A 58 -15.70 -10.48 0.85
N THR A 59 -14.56 -10.53 0.17
CA THR A 59 -13.29 -10.97 0.77
C THR A 59 -12.54 -9.81 1.40
N SER A 60 -11.96 -10.04 2.58
CA SER A 60 -11.12 -9.05 3.25
C SER A 60 -9.98 -8.60 2.34
N PRO A 61 -9.68 -7.29 2.31
CA PRO A 61 -8.59 -6.77 1.52
C PRO A 61 -7.22 -7.39 1.74
N ILE A 62 -6.92 -7.82 2.97
CA ILE A 62 -5.61 -8.38 3.35
C ILE A 62 -5.46 -9.81 2.84
N PHE A 63 -6.57 -10.54 2.72
CA PHE A 63 -6.61 -11.95 2.31
C PHE A 63 -6.92 -12.14 0.82
N SER A 64 -7.25 -11.06 0.11
CA SER A 64 -7.50 -11.07 -1.32
C SER A 64 -6.19 -10.93 -2.12
N PRO A 65 -5.98 -11.74 -3.19
CA PRO A 65 -6.84 -12.83 -3.66
C PRO A 65 -6.70 -14.11 -2.84
N ASP A 66 -7.80 -14.84 -2.66
CA ASP A 66 -7.84 -16.12 -1.98
C ASP A 66 -7.33 -17.26 -2.89
N ILE A 67 -6.01 -17.33 -3.08
CA ILE A 67 -5.38 -18.27 -4.01
C ILE A 67 -5.52 -19.74 -3.61
N ILE A 68 -5.64 -20.04 -2.31
CA ILE A 68 -5.84 -21.42 -1.83
C ILE A 68 -7.16 -21.95 -2.38
N HIS A 69 -8.24 -21.18 -2.23
CA HIS A 69 -9.54 -21.54 -2.78
C HIS A 69 -9.59 -21.44 -4.31
N LEU A 70 -8.94 -20.44 -4.91
CA LEU A 70 -8.95 -20.23 -6.35
C LEU A 70 -8.30 -21.40 -7.13
N TRP A 71 -7.24 -22.00 -6.57
CA TRP A 71 -6.46 -23.06 -7.21
C TRP A 71 -6.55 -24.41 -6.49
N SER A 72 -7.46 -24.54 -5.52
CA SER A 72 -7.65 -25.74 -4.71
C SER A 72 -6.33 -26.32 -4.17
N LEU A 73 -5.46 -25.43 -3.66
CA LEU A 73 -4.14 -25.82 -3.19
C LEU A 73 -4.24 -26.53 -1.84
N GLU A 74 -3.61 -27.69 -1.72
CA GLU A 74 -3.41 -28.36 -0.44
C GLU A 74 -2.25 -27.68 0.31
N VAL A 75 -2.60 -26.87 1.32
CA VAL A 75 -1.64 -26.22 2.20
C VAL A 75 -1.81 -26.70 3.64
N PRO A 76 -0.76 -26.62 4.49
CA PRO A 76 -0.90 -26.94 5.91
C PRO A 76 -1.99 -26.09 6.57
N ALA A 77 -2.68 -26.64 7.57
CA ALA A 77 -3.80 -25.97 8.24
C ALA A 77 -3.45 -24.61 8.91
N TRP A 78 -2.17 -24.33 9.15
CA TRP A 78 -1.70 -23.05 9.69
C TRP A 78 -1.41 -22.00 8.61
N ALA A 79 -1.42 -22.37 7.33
CA ALA A 79 -1.10 -21.48 6.22
C ALA A 79 -2.38 -20.90 5.61
N ASN A 80 -2.42 -19.59 5.44
CA ASN A 80 -3.52 -18.87 4.82
C ASN A 80 -3.11 -18.15 3.52
N SER A 81 -4.09 -17.76 2.70
CA SER A 81 -3.84 -17.11 1.40
C SER A 81 -3.06 -15.81 1.56
N ALA A 82 -3.26 -15.07 2.65
CA ALA A 82 -2.51 -13.87 2.95
C ALA A 82 -1.00 -14.17 3.11
N MET A 83 -0.59 -15.20 3.85
CA MET A 83 0.83 -15.54 4.02
C MET A 83 1.56 -15.78 2.70
N LEU A 84 0.85 -16.31 1.69
CA LEU A 84 1.42 -16.61 0.38
C LEU A 84 1.52 -15.38 -0.53
N ILE A 85 0.64 -14.40 -0.38
CA ILE A 85 0.53 -13.27 -1.32
C ILE A 85 1.01 -11.94 -0.76
N LEU A 86 0.94 -11.75 0.57
CA LEU A 86 1.08 -10.46 1.22
C LEU A 86 2.48 -9.84 1.08
N TRP A 87 3.50 -10.67 0.85
CA TRP A 87 4.85 -10.19 0.54
C TRP A 87 4.91 -9.36 -0.75
N ILE A 88 3.97 -9.54 -1.70
CA ILE A 88 3.90 -8.74 -2.93
C ILE A 88 3.49 -7.29 -2.63
N PRO A 89 2.31 -6.99 -2.06
CA PRO A 89 1.92 -5.61 -1.76
C PRO A 89 2.83 -4.98 -0.70
N PHE A 90 3.27 -5.72 0.32
CA PHE A 90 4.24 -5.20 1.29
C PHE A 90 5.61 -4.97 0.67
N GLY A 91 6.07 -5.86 -0.21
CA GLY A 91 7.33 -5.70 -0.94
C GLY A 91 7.28 -4.52 -1.89
N PHE A 92 6.19 -4.35 -2.64
CA PHE A 92 5.97 -3.20 -3.51
C PHE A 92 5.98 -1.88 -2.72
N ARG A 93 5.27 -1.82 -1.58
CA ARG A 93 5.28 -0.66 -0.68
C ARG A 93 6.66 -0.44 -0.05
N GLY A 94 7.26 -1.48 0.51
CA GLY A 94 8.54 -1.46 1.23
C GLY A 94 9.71 -0.98 0.37
N THR A 95 9.72 -1.36 -0.90
CA THR A 95 10.81 -1.06 -1.84
C THR A 95 10.62 0.27 -2.58
N CYS A 96 9.47 0.93 -2.42
CA CYS A 96 9.19 2.18 -3.12
C CYS A 96 10.07 3.34 -2.62
N TYR A 97 10.37 4.30 -3.50
CA TYR A 97 11.21 5.45 -3.17
C TYR A 97 10.64 6.30 -2.02
N TYR A 98 9.31 6.40 -1.93
CA TYR A 98 8.66 7.12 -0.84
C TYR A 98 8.87 6.41 0.50
N MET A 99 8.62 5.10 0.57
CA MET A 99 8.82 4.30 1.77
C MET A 99 10.28 4.27 2.21
N ARG A 100 11.23 4.29 1.27
CA ARG A 100 12.65 4.51 1.54
C ARG A 100 12.87 5.77 2.37
N ARG A 101 12.37 6.91 1.91
CA ARG A 101 12.43 8.15 2.70
C ARG A 101 11.79 7.99 4.08
N VAL A 102 10.68 7.27 4.20
CA VAL A 102 10.00 7.04 5.49
C VAL A 102 10.89 6.26 6.43
N TYR A 103 11.29 5.02 6.12
CA TYR A 103 12.06 4.20 7.07
C TYR A 103 13.44 4.78 7.41
N TYR A 104 14.08 5.51 6.49
CA TYR A 104 15.34 6.21 6.79
C TYR A 104 15.15 7.33 7.81
N ARG A 105 14.01 8.02 7.79
CA ARG A 105 13.70 9.10 8.73
C ARG A 105 13.13 8.58 10.05
N THR A 106 12.28 7.56 10.01
CA THR A 106 11.55 7.07 11.19
C THR A 106 12.36 6.06 11.99
N PHE A 107 12.99 5.08 11.34
CA PHE A 107 13.63 3.95 12.01
C PHE A 107 15.15 4.07 12.04
N PHE A 108 15.78 4.58 10.97
CA PHE A 108 17.24 4.75 10.92
C PHE A 108 17.73 6.13 11.36
N ALA A 109 16.82 7.09 11.49
CA ALA A 109 17.10 8.47 11.88
C ALA A 109 18.27 9.12 11.09
N SER A 110 18.34 8.89 9.78
CA SER A 110 19.49 9.24 8.91
C SER A 110 19.10 10.10 7.68
N PRO A 111 19.12 11.43 7.79
CA PRO A 111 18.74 12.20 8.98
C PRO A 111 17.21 12.30 9.06
N VAL A 112 16.68 12.47 10.28
CA VAL A 112 15.22 12.59 10.52
C VAL A 112 14.61 13.78 9.76
N ALA A 113 15.32 14.91 9.72
CA ALA A 113 14.98 16.07 8.91
C ALA A 113 16.24 16.91 8.59
N CYS A 114 16.11 17.89 7.70
CA CYS A 114 17.18 18.84 7.45
C CYS A 114 17.61 19.54 8.75
N VAL A 115 18.91 19.75 8.95
CA VAL A 115 19.52 20.41 10.13
C VAL A 115 19.12 19.80 11.50
N VAL A 116 18.78 18.50 11.51
CA VAL A 116 18.66 17.68 12.72
C VAL A 116 19.87 16.77 12.77
N ALA A 117 20.54 16.71 13.93
CA ALA A 117 21.72 15.89 14.10
C ALA A 117 21.38 14.39 14.01
N GLU A 118 22.20 13.64 13.29
CA GLU A 118 22.07 12.18 13.21
C GLU A 118 22.58 11.51 14.49
N PRO A 119 21.95 10.41 14.95
CA PRO A 119 22.50 9.60 16.03
C PRO A 119 23.90 9.09 15.69
N LYS A 120 24.79 9.02 16.69
CA LYS A 120 26.18 8.53 16.50
C LYS A 120 26.25 7.18 15.80
N ILE A 121 25.32 6.27 16.10
CA ILE A 121 25.24 4.94 15.48
C ILE A 121 24.93 5.02 13.98
N SER A 122 23.99 5.88 13.59
CA SER A 122 23.63 6.10 12.18
C SER A 122 24.80 6.73 11.41
N LYS A 123 25.45 7.74 12.01
CA LYS A 123 26.63 8.39 11.44
C LYS A 123 27.81 7.43 11.25
N SER A 124 28.01 6.50 12.20
CA SER A 124 29.06 5.48 12.13
C SER A 124 28.78 4.41 11.08
N LEU A 125 27.52 4.00 10.91
CA LEU A 125 27.12 3.05 9.87
C LEU A 125 27.20 3.69 8.48
N GLY A 126 26.91 4.99 8.40
CA GLY A 126 26.92 5.78 7.18
C GLY A 126 25.81 5.40 6.20
N TYR A 127 25.46 6.34 5.32
CA TYR A 127 24.53 6.07 4.24
C TYR A 127 25.25 5.40 3.07
N ARG A 128 24.97 4.11 2.85
CA ARG A 128 25.56 3.30 1.76
C ARG A 128 24.71 3.25 0.49
N GLY A 129 23.62 4.02 0.43
CA GLY A 129 22.70 4.01 -0.70
C GLY A 129 22.03 2.64 -0.91
N GLU A 130 21.96 2.20 -2.16
CA GLU A 130 21.39 0.91 -2.58
C GLU A 130 22.40 -0.26 -2.48
N GLY A 131 23.49 -0.08 -1.72
CA GLY A 131 24.48 -1.13 -1.46
C GLY A 131 24.11 -2.07 -0.31
N GLY A 132 24.75 -3.25 -0.26
CA GLY A 132 24.55 -4.24 0.81
C GLY A 132 23.13 -4.77 0.85
N LEU A 133 22.48 -4.72 2.02
CA LEU A 133 21.09 -5.17 2.21
C LEU A 133 20.07 -4.29 1.47
N PHE A 134 20.40 -3.04 1.10
CA PHE A 134 19.46 -2.16 0.43
C PHE A 134 19.37 -2.36 -1.08
N ILE A 135 20.12 -3.33 -1.62
CA ILE A 135 19.98 -3.77 -3.02
C ILE A 135 18.58 -4.33 -3.30
N PHE A 136 17.91 -4.88 -2.29
CA PHE A 136 16.54 -5.34 -2.40
C PHE A 136 15.59 -4.23 -2.85
N ASN A 137 15.89 -2.95 -2.61
CA ASN A 137 15.04 -1.86 -3.10
C ASN A 137 14.99 -1.78 -4.64
N ASN A 138 15.96 -2.38 -5.35
CA ASN A 138 16.00 -2.39 -6.81
C ASN A 138 14.95 -3.34 -7.41
N ILE A 139 14.42 -4.28 -6.60
CA ILE A 139 13.36 -5.19 -7.04
C ILE A 139 12.01 -4.48 -7.18
N HIS A 140 11.88 -3.21 -6.77
CA HIS A 140 10.62 -2.46 -6.84
C HIS A 140 9.99 -2.49 -8.24
N ARG A 141 10.81 -2.47 -9.30
CA ARG A 141 10.34 -2.58 -10.68
C ARG A 141 9.69 -3.93 -10.97
N ILE A 142 10.22 -5.02 -10.40
CA ILE A 142 9.65 -6.36 -10.53
C ILE A 142 8.36 -6.45 -9.72
N MET A 143 8.37 -5.92 -8.49
CA MET A 143 7.20 -5.88 -7.62
C MET A 143 6.04 -5.07 -8.22
N LEU A 144 6.33 -4.06 -9.05
CA LEU A 144 5.28 -3.33 -9.79
C LEU A 144 4.47 -4.26 -10.70
N TYR A 145 5.11 -5.17 -11.44
CA TYR A 145 4.39 -6.09 -12.33
C TYR A 145 3.52 -7.05 -11.53
N LEU A 146 4.05 -7.59 -10.42
CA LEU A 146 3.28 -8.43 -9.51
C LEU A 146 2.09 -7.68 -8.89
N ALA A 147 2.31 -6.42 -8.47
CA ALA A 147 1.26 -5.57 -7.91
C ALA A 147 0.14 -5.28 -8.92
N ILE A 148 0.46 -5.09 -10.21
CA ILE A 148 -0.54 -4.92 -11.27
C ILE A 148 -1.41 -6.18 -11.42
N ILE A 149 -0.81 -7.38 -11.34
CA ILE A 149 -1.56 -8.65 -11.41
C ILE A 149 -2.53 -8.76 -10.22
N ILE A 150 -2.05 -8.49 -9.01
CA ILE A 150 -2.90 -8.52 -7.81
C ILE A 150 -4.01 -7.46 -7.87
N LEU A 151 -3.71 -6.27 -8.37
CA LEU A 151 -4.70 -5.22 -8.57
C LEU A 151 -5.77 -5.63 -9.59
N PHE A 152 -5.39 -6.36 -10.64
CA PHE A 152 -6.37 -6.90 -11.58
C PHE A 152 -7.30 -7.93 -10.92
N MET A 153 -6.75 -8.83 -10.10
CA MET A 153 -7.55 -9.79 -9.32
C MET A 153 -8.49 -9.09 -8.32
N LYS A 154 -8.04 -7.98 -7.72
CA LYS A 154 -8.89 -7.14 -6.85
C LYS A 154 -10.13 -6.61 -7.56
N TYR A 155 -9.99 -6.16 -8.81
CA TYR A 155 -11.16 -5.74 -9.58
C TYR A 155 -12.10 -6.91 -9.90
N ILE A 156 -11.56 -8.12 -10.15
CA ILE A 156 -12.39 -9.33 -10.29
C ILE A 156 -13.19 -9.59 -9.01
N ASP A 157 -12.56 -9.49 -7.84
CA ASP A 157 -13.25 -9.65 -6.55
C ASP A 157 -14.37 -8.63 -6.38
N VAL A 158 -14.15 -7.36 -6.76
CA VAL A 158 -15.21 -6.33 -6.75
C VAL A 158 -16.39 -6.75 -7.64
N PHE A 159 -16.15 -7.28 -8.84
CA PHE A 159 -17.23 -7.76 -9.70
C PHE A 159 -17.96 -8.99 -9.14
N HIS A 160 -17.27 -9.85 -8.38
CA HIS A 160 -17.91 -10.97 -7.70
C HIS A 160 -18.88 -10.52 -6.62
N THR A 161 -18.58 -9.42 -5.90
CA THR A 161 -19.49 -8.87 -4.88
C THR A 161 -20.82 -8.36 -5.46
N LEU A 162 -20.91 -8.13 -6.76
CA LEU A 162 -22.16 -7.73 -7.41
C LEU A 162 -23.16 -8.87 -7.54
N LYS A 163 -22.73 -10.13 -7.37
CA LYS A 163 -23.55 -11.33 -7.53
C LYS A 163 -24.00 -11.82 -6.16
N PHE A 164 -25.29 -11.76 -5.91
CA PHE A 164 -25.93 -12.25 -4.70
C PHE A 164 -26.48 -13.65 -4.95
N HIS A 165 -26.21 -14.57 -4.04
CA HIS A 165 -26.79 -15.92 -4.06
C HIS A 165 -28.10 -15.90 -3.30
N ASP A 166 -29.22 -16.06 -4.00
CA ASP A 166 -30.53 -16.11 -3.34
C ASP A 166 -30.84 -17.52 -2.81
N VAL A 167 -31.77 -17.61 -1.87
CA VAL A 167 -32.17 -18.84 -1.18
C VAL A 167 -32.69 -19.89 -2.18
N ASP A 168 -33.27 -19.42 -3.28
CA ASP A 168 -33.80 -20.25 -4.37
C ASP A 168 -32.71 -20.76 -5.33
N GLY A 169 -31.43 -20.48 -5.06
CA GLY A 169 -30.30 -20.86 -5.91
C GLY A 169 -30.14 -20.01 -7.17
N THR A 170 -30.92 -18.93 -7.30
CA THR A 170 -30.79 -17.96 -8.39
C THR A 170 -29.75 -16.89 -8.03
N ASN A 171 -29.08 -16.34 -9.05
CA ASN A 171 -28.13 -15.25 -8.85
C ASN A 171 -28.80 -13.94 -9.25
N THR A 172 -28.94 -13.02 -8.29
CA THR A 172 -29.39 -11.64 -8.54
C THR A 172 -28.21 -10.70 -8.55
N TYR A 173 -28.32 -9.59 -9.27
CA TYR A 173 -27.29 -8.55 -9.22
C TYR A 173 -27.66 -7.50 -8.18
N GLY A 174 -26.66 -6.92 -7.52
CA GLY A 174 -26.93 -5.90 -6.52
C GLY A 174 -25.70 -5.10 -6.15
N LEU A 175 -25.89 -4.15 -5.24
CA LEU A 175 -24.83 -3.35 -4.65
C LEU A 175 -24.98 -3.38 -3.12
N SER A 176 -23.87 -3.54 -2.42
CA SER A 176 -23.81 -3.43 -0.96
C SER A 176 -22.81 -2.39 -0.50
N VAL A 177 -22.81 -2.08 0.80
CA VAL A 177 -21.73 -1.28 1.40
C VAL A 177 -20.39 -2.00 1.25
N GLY A 178 -20.37 -3.34 1.38
CA GLY A 178 -19.20 -4.17 1.09
C GLY A 178 -18.62 -3.96 -0.32
N THR A 179 -19.46 -3.93 -1.34
CA THR A 179 -19.05 -3.62 -2.72
C THR A 179 -18.39 -2.25 -2.82
N PHE A 180 -18.97 -1.21 -2.21
CA PHE A 180 -18.39 0.14 -2.24
C PHE A 180 -17.07 0.23 -1.48
N VAL A 181 -16.94 -0.48 -0.36
CA VAL A 181 -15.69 -0.58 0.42
C VAL A 181 -14.58 -1.18 -0.43
N LEU A 182 -14.81 -2.33 -1.09
CA LEU A 182 -13.81 -2.96 -1.96
C LEU A 182 -13.52 -2.16 -3.23
N ALA A 183 -14.53 -1.50 -3.81
CA ALA A 183 -14.34 -0.65 -4.98
C ALA A 183 -13.48 0.60 -4.64
N ALA A 184 -13.74 1.23 -3.50
CA ALA A 184 -12.95 2.37 -3.02
C ALA A 184 -11.52 1.95 -2.68
N GLU A 185 -11.32 0.80 -2.05
CA GLU A 185 -10.00 0.21 -1.81
C GLU A 185 -9.24 -0.03 -3.12
N SER A 186 -9.87 -0.72 -4.08
CA SER A 186 -9.29 -1.01 -5.40
C SER A 186 -8.94 0.25 -6.19
N PHE A 187 -9.77 1.29 -6.09
CA PHE A 187 -9.49 2.60 -6.68
C PHE A 187 -8.27 3.27 -6.03
N LEU A 188 -8.19 3.30 -4.70
CA LEU A 188 -7.05 3.90 -3.99
C LEU A 188 -5.74 3.15 -4.26
N LEU A 189 -5.79 1.82 -4.35
CA LEU A 189 -4.65 1.00 -4.76
C LEU A 189 -4.23 1.29 -6.21
N THR A 190 -5.20 1.45 -7.11
CA THR A 190 -4.93 1.86 -8.50
C THR A 190 -4.19 3.19 -8.53
N MET A 191 -4.70 4.20 -7.82
CA MET A 191 -4.04 5.51 -7.75
C MET A 191 -2.65 5.43 -7.12
N TYR A 192 -2.44 4.54 -6.16
CA TYR A 192 -1.11 4.30 -5.58
C TYR A 192 -0.14 3.69 -6.61
N VAL A 193 -0.56 2.66 -7.35
CA VAL A 193 0.26 2.02 -8.40
C VAL A 193 0.55 3.00 -9.53
N THR A 194 -0.48 3.69 -10.04
CA THR A 194 -0.33 4.59 -11.19
C THR A 194 0.42 5.87 -10.86
N SER A 195 0.44 6.31 -9.59
CA SER A 195 1.25 7.47 -9.16
C SER A 195 2.73 7.13 -8.92
N CYS A 196 3.16 5.87 -9.09
CA CYS A 196 4.55 5.47 -8.83
C CYS A 196 5.53 5.95 -9.91
N HIS A 197 6.77 6.27 -9.51
CA HIS A 197 7.86 6.57 -10.44
C HIS A 197 8.19 5.40 -11.40
N ALA A 198 8.12 4.16 -10.91
CA ALA A 198 8.35 2.98 -11.73
C ALA A 198 7.26 2.83 -12.81
N PHE A 199 6.00 3.10 -12.47
CA PHE A 199 4.90 3.09 -13.44
C PHE A 199 5.04 4.21 -14.47
N ARG A 200 5.45 5.42 -14.05
CA ARG A 200 5.78 6.52 -14.96
C ARG A 200 6.86 6.13 -15.97
N HIS A 201 7.89 5.43 -15.51
CA HIS A 201 8.94 4.91 -16.38
C HIS A 201 8.40 3.81 -17.32
N LEU A 202 7.54 2.92 -16.85
CA LEU A 202 6.92 1.86 -17.66
C LEU A 202 6.11 2.44 -18.83
N VAL A 203 5.33 3.49 -18.58
CA VAL A 203 4.44 4.10 -19.59
C VAL A 203 5.18 4.93 -20.64
N GLY A 204 6.27 5.62 -20.26
CA GLY A 204 6.88 6.62 -21.14
C GLY A 204 8.36 6.91 -20.93
N GLY A 205 9.06 6.15 -20.09
CA GLY A 205 10.47 6.41 -19.76
C GLY A 205 11.43 6.30 -20.96
N GLY A 206 11.09 5.53 -21.98
CA GLY A 206 11.93 5.31 -23.17
C GLY A 206 11.59 6.19 -24.38
N ASN A 207 10.47 6.92 -24.36
CA ASN A 207 9.95 7.60 -25.55
C ASN A 207 10.50 9.03 -25.68
N LYS A 208 11.12 9.32 -26.83
CA LYS A 208 11.67 10.65 -27.14
C LYS A 208 10.71 11.54 -27.92
N ARG A 209 9.67 10.97 -28.54
CA ARG A 209 8.67 11.68 -29.35
C ARG A 209 7.26 11.26 -28.92
N TRP A 210 6.36 12.24 -28.89
CA TRP A 210 5.03 12.16 -28.26
C TRP A 210 3.94 12.72 -29.18
N SER A 211 4.24 12.86 -30.48
CA SER A 211 3.49 13.72 -31.42
C SER A 211 2.54 12.97 -32.36
N LEU A 212 2.66 11.64 -32.51
CA LEU A 212 1.94 10.88 -33.53
C LEU A 212 1.41 9.54 -32.99
N GLY A 213 0.24 9.11 -33.47
CA GLY A 213 -0.33 7.79 -33.21
C GLY A 213 -0.41 7.39 -31.73
N PHE A 214 0.02 6.16 -31.43
CA PHE A 214 0.03 5.58 -30.09
C PHE A 214 0.93 6.35 -29.10
N GLU A 215 2.01 6.97 -29.56
CA GLU A 215 2.91 7.79 -28.72
C GLU A 215 2.21 9.02 -28.15
N LYS A 216 1.15 9.53 -28.80
CA LYS A 216 0.31 10.62 -28.29
C LYS A 216 -0.62 10.16 -27.16
N ILE A 217 -0.98 8.89 -27.12
CA ILE A 217 -1.76 8.29 -26.01
C ILE A 217 -0.85 8.03 -24.82
N GLN A 218 0.30 7.37 -25.03
CA GLN A 218 1.34 7.20 -24.01
C GLN A 218 1.76 8.55 -23.44
N GLY A 219 2.03 9.49 -24.36
CA GLY A 219 1.65 10.89 -24.37
C GLY A 219 0.94 11.48 -23.15
N SER A 220 -0.36 11.27 -23.19
CA SER A 220 -1.33 11.73 -22.21
C SER A 220 -1.18 11.00 -20.89
N ILE A 221 -1.01 9.67 -20.92
CA ILE A 221 -0.93 8.83 -19.72
C ILE A 221 0.29 9.23 -18.87
N PHE A 222 1.47 9.42 -19.45
CA PHE A 222 2.64 9.86 -18.68
C PHE A 222 2.48 11.24 -18.08
N ARG A 223 1.79 12.18 -18.77
CA ARG A 223 1.49 13.50 -18.20
C ARG A 223 0.52 13.38 -17.03
N PHE A 224 -0.51 12.54 -17.14
CA PHE A 224 -1.42 12.21 -16.05
C PHE A 224 -0.66 11.59 -14.87
N VAL A 225 0.12 10.55 -15.11
CA VAL A 225 0.96 9.88 -14.11
C VAL A 225 1.92 10.88 -13.46
N SER A 226 2.58 11.74 -14.24
CA SER A 226 3.51 12.76 -13.71
C SER A 226 2.81 13.75 -12.77
N LYS A 227 1.57 14.15 -13.07
CA LYS A 227 0.77 15.00 -12.17
C LYS A 227 0.40 14.26 -10.88
N THR A 228 -0.07 13.01 -11.00
CA THR A 228 -0.46 12.21 -9.83
C THR A 228 0.73 11.79 -8.96
N ASN A 229 1.92 11.64 -9.54
CA ASN A 229 3.15 11.21 -8.86
C ASN A 229 3.61 12.19 -7.76
N VAL A 230 3.33 13.48 -7.91
CA VAL A 230 3.60 14.49 -6.86
C VAL A 230 2.85 14.14 -5.56
N HIS A 231 1.70 13.48 -5.68
CA HIS A 231 0.86 13.06 -4.56
C HIS A 231 1.04 11.57 -4.21
N HIS A 232 2.12 10.92 -4.64
CA HIS A 232 2.33 9.50 -4.37
C HIS A 232 2.30 9.15 -2.88
N GLY A 233 2.83 10.03 -2.01
CA GLY A 233 2.74 9.85 -0.57
C GLY A 233 1.30 9.89 -0.03
N PHE A 234 0.42 10.72 -0.60
CA PHE A 234 -1.00 10.74 -0.23
C PHE A 234 -1.66 9.40 -0.58
N TRP A 235 -1.48 8.93 -1.81
CA TRP A 235 -2.03 7.65 -2.27
C TRP A 235 -1.47 6.46 -1.48
N PHE A 236 -0.21 6.53 -1.03
CA PHE A 236 0.39 5.52 -0.16
C PHE A 236 -0.39 5.37 1.16
N TRP A 237 -0.65 6.48 1.85
CA TRP A 237 -1.32 6.45 3.16
C TRP A 237 -2.81 6.18 3.06
N THR A 238 -3.51 6.79 2.10
CA THR A 238 -4.96 6.56 1.94
C THR A 238 -5.25 5.12 1.53
N SER A 239 -4.49 4.56 0.60
CA SER A 239 -4.63 3.14 0.24
C SER A 239 -4.24 2.21 1.38
N LEU A 240 -3.25 2.55 2.21
CA LEU A 240 -2.90 1.74 3.39
C LEU A 240 -4.07 1.73 4.39
N GLY A 241 -4.58 2.91 4.72
CA GLY A 241 -5.71 3.06 5.64
C GLY A 241 -6.94 2.32 5.15
N MET A 242 -7.28 2.45 3.87
CA MET A 242 -8.47 1.80 3.31
C MET A 242 -8.38 0.27 3.31
N VAL A 243 -7.18 -0.31 3.10
CA VAL A 243 -6.98 -1.77 3.21
C VAL A 243 -7.32 -2.27 4.62
N PHE A 244 -6.85 -1.58 5.66
CA PHE A 244 -7.15 -1.96 7.04
C PHE A 244 -8.61 -1.68 7.44
N LEU A 245 -9.17 -0.56 7.00
CA LEU A 245 -10.58 -0.25 7.22
C LEU A 245 -11.49 -1.26 6.54
N GLY A 246 -11.16 -1.68 5.31
CA GLY A 246 -11.90 -2.70 4.60
C GLY A 246 -11.78 -4.08 5.25
N ASP A 247 -10.61 -4.45 5.79
CA ASP A 247 -10.47 -5.72 6.54
C ASP A 247 -11.28 -5.68 7.84
N LEU A 248 -11.23 -4.59 8.60
CA LEU A 248 -12.04 -4.41 9.79
C LEU A 248 -13.54 -4.45 9.48
N PHE A 249 -13.98 -3.82 8.38
CA PHE A 249 -15.37 -3.87 7.94
C PHE A 249 -15.81 -5.30 7.62
N VAL A 250 -15.06 -6.00 6.76
CA VAL A 250 -15.39 -7.39 6.39
C VAL A 250 -15.36 -8.29 7.62
N TRP A 251 -14.39 -8.13 8.51
CA TRP A 251 -14.30 -8.91 9.73
C TRP A 251 -15.50 -8.66 10.65
N ALA A 252 -15.87 -7.40 10.88
CA ALA A 252 -17.01 -7.06 11.73
C ALA A 252 -18.36 -7.54 11.15
N VAL A 253 -18.52 -7.56 9.82
CA VAL A 253 -19.70 -8.13 9.17
C VAL A 253 -19.70 -9.66 9.29
N ALA A 254 -18.56 -10.32 9.06
CA ALA A 254 -18.44 -11.77 9.17
C ALA A 254 -18.69 -12.28 10.60
N GLU A 255 -18.31 -11.51 11.63
CA GLU A 255 -18.60 -11.81 13.04
C GLU A 255 -20.03 -11.41 13.47
N GLY A 256 -20.84 -10.86 12.57
CA GLY A 256 -22.22 -10.43 12.87
C GLY A 256 -22.33 -9.19 13.76
N ILE A 257 -21.23 -8.45 13.97
CA ILE A 257 -21.21 -7.19 14.75
C ILE A 257 -21.84 -6.05 13.94
N LEU A 258 -21.61 -6.05 12.63
CA LEU A 258 -22.18 -5.10 11.68
C LEU A 258 -23.04 -5.82 10.65
N SER A 259 -24.12 -5.18 10.21
CA SER A 259 -24.87 -5.59 9.03
C SER A 259 -24.26 -4.98 7.77
N ASP A 260 -24.39 -5.66 6.63
CA ASP A 260 -24.10 -5.07 5.31
C ASP A 260 -25.40 -4.75 4.55
N PRO A 261 -25.86 -3.48 4.56
CA PRO A 261 -27.03 -3.08 3.80
C PRO A 261 -26.79 -3.28 2.30
N SER A 262 -27.72 -3.96 1.63
CA SER A 262 -27.64 -4.24 0.21
C SER A 262 -28.92 -3.85 -0.54
N PHE A 263 -28.75 -3.52 -1.82
CA PHE A 263 -29.81 -3.23 -2.77
C PHE A 263 -29.67 -4.20 -3.95
N LYS A 264 -30.64 -5.12 -4.08
CA LYS A 264 -30.74 -6.07 -5.19
C LYS A 264 -31.54 -5.45 -6.35
N ILE A 265 -31.15 -5.78 -7.58
CA ILE A 265 -31.72 -5.34 -8.86
C ILE A 265 -32.30 -6.55 -9.60
#